data_AF-A0A947SY03-F1
#
_entry.id   AF-A0A947SY03-F1
#
_cell.length_a   1.000
_cell.length_b   1.000
_cell.length_c   1.000
_cell.angle_alpha   90.00
_cell.angle_beta   90.00
_cell.angle_gamma   90.00
#
_symmetry.space_group_name_H-M   'P 1'
#
loop_
_entity.id
_entity.type
_entity.pdbx_description
1 polymer ?
#
loop_
_entity_poly.entity_id
_entity_poly.type
_entity_poly.pdbx_seq_one_letter_code
_entity_poly.pdbx_strand_id
1 'polypeptide(L)'
;MLNNLFPTLARFRFTVQIIMLFVTVYGGALLGSYTVDRISQALPSLACAYDKVTGDHCILISAQHQLHHRVGAALAKAGDVALNVFLPTLITVGVFFMFFFFLNKAFCGWVCPLGTVQEVLYKIGRRIRRPLKRFTKENVGRVRLVKWFMLLVLVLGLPTLAGMGTVANELGDPFCQVCPSRIATTLLTADTEQLAVRTGTGINFFLGALGNAMFGFIIIAALAVRQPFCRICPLLSWNALFQKLSPMRLVKKESYDKCAKCGVCEKACPMDIHEIGTAFGSKAFHEDCTLCGRCAEYCPDDDVIQLKFFGFKLFGSSRDYYKARVKHESPEGQPKKRVIPILRAKENG
;
A
#
# COMPACT_ATOMS: atom_id res chain seq x y z
N MET A 1 -17.65 -22.98 -5.89
CA MET A 1 -18.56 -21.86 -5.55
C MET A 1 -17.93 -20.46 -5.70
N LEU A 2 -16.61 -20.25 -5.50
CA LEU A 2 -15.98 -18.91 -5.69
C LEU A 2 -16.01 -18.36 -7.13
N ASN A 3 -15.95 -19.21 -8.16
CA ASN A 3 -15.96 -18.78 -9.57
C ASN A 3 -17.29 -18.15 -10.02
N ASN A 4 -18.41 -18.42 -9.34
CA ASN A 4 -19.71 -17.82 -9.65
C ASN A 4 -19.92 -16.48 -8.93
N LEU A 5 -19.26 -16.25 -7.78
CA LEU A 5 -19.35 -15.01 -7.01
C LEU A 5 -18.35 -13.94 -7.48
N PHE A 6 -17.15 -14.33 -7.89
CA PHE A 6 -16.12 -13.40 -8.37
C PHE A 6 -15.47 -13.89 -9.67
N PRO A 7 -15.97 -13.46 -10.84
CA PRO A 7 -15.51 -13.99 -12.13
C PRO A 7 -14.10 -13.54 -12.52
N THR A 8 -13.47 -12.63 -11.76
CA THR A 8 -12.12 -12.13 -12.01
C THR A 8 -11.39 -11.83 -10.70
N LEU A 9 -10.09 -12.13 -10.64
CA LEU A 9 -9.17 -11.77 -9.55
C LEU A 9 -9.20 -10.26 -9.25
N ALA A 10 -9.35 -9.40 -10.26
CA ALA A 10 -9.49 -7.96 -10.09
C ALA A 10 -10.76 -7.57 -9.34
N ARG A 11 -11.90 -8.22 -9.62
CA ARG A 11 -13.14 -7.97 -8.87
C ARG A 11 -13.01 -8.49 -7.46
N PHE A 12 -12.46 -9.68 -7.28
CA PHE A 12 -12.20 -10.23 -5.94
C PHE A 12 -11.32 -9.28 -5.11
N ARG A 13 -10.18 -8.84 -5.66
CA ARG A 13 -9.30 -7.88 -4.99
C ARG A 13 -10.00 -6.57 -4.67
N PHE A 14 -10.75 -6.01 -5.61
CA PHE A 14 -11.45 -4.75 -5.38
C PHE A 14 -12.55 -4.90 -4.32
N THR A 15 -13.27 -6.01 -4.29
CA THR A 15 -14.25 -6.29 -3.24
C THR A 15 -13.56 -6.41 -1.88
N VAL A 16 -12.46 -7.16 -1.78
CA VAL A 16 -11.67 -7.26 -0.55
C VAL A 16 -11.18 -5.89 -0.10
N GLN A 17 -10.65 -5.07 -1.01
CA GLN A 17 -10.21 -3.71 -0.70
C GLN A 17 -11.31 -2.81 -0.15
N ILE A 18 -12.53 -2.89 -0.69
CA ILE A 18 -13.67 -2.09 -0.22
C ILE A 18 -14.15 -2.59 1.13
N ILE A 19 -14.30 -3.91 1.32
CA ILE A 19 -14.67 -4.49 2.61
C ILE A 19 -13.65 -4.08 3.68
N MET A 20 -12.35 -4.22 3.39
CA MET A 20 -11.29 -3.87 4.32
C MET A 20 -11.22 -2.37 4.58
N LEU A 21 -11.50 -1.51 3.59
CA LEU A 21 -11.64 -0.07 3.82
C LEU A 21 -12.73 0.21 4.86
N PHE A 22 -13.91 -0.41 4.72
CA PHE A 22 -15.00 -0.22 5.69
C PHE A 22 -14.64 -0.77 7.07
N VAL A 23 -14.06 -1.96 7.15
CA VAL A 23 -13.66 -2.59 8.42
C VAL A 23 -12.56 -1.78 9.12
N THR A 24 -11.57 -1.27 8.39
CA THR A 24 -10.44 -0.54 9.00
C THR A 24 -10.80 0.89 9.40
N VAL A 25 -11.58 1.60 8.57
CA VAL A 25 -11.94 3.01 8.80
C VAL A 25 -13.16 3.14 9.72
N TYR A 26 -14.18 2.29 9.56
CA TYR A 26 -15.41 2.36 10.35
C TYR A 26 -15.53 1.21 11.37
N GLY A 27 -14.46 0.46 11.62
CA GLY A 27 -14.45 -0.67 12.55
C GLY A 27 -14.92 -0.30 13.96
N GLY A 28 -14.54 0.88 14.45
CA GLY A 28 -14.97 1.41 15.75
C GLY A 28 -16.48 1.64 15.83
N ALA A 29 -17.11 2.08 14.75
CA ALA A 29 -18.56 2.25 14.67
C ALA A 29 -19.32 0.93 14.51
N LEU A 30 -18.70 -0.09 13.88
CA LEU A 30 -19.32 -1.38 13.60
C LEU A 30 -19.23 -2.38 14.76
N LEU A 31 -18.09 -2.41 15.46
CA LEU A 31 -17.80 -3.39 16.51
C LEU A 31 -17.91 -2.80 17.92
N GLY A 32 -18.03 -1.47 18.03
CA GLY A 32 -18.00 -0.72 19.28
C GLY A 32 -16.58 -0.46 19.77
N SER A 33 -16.33 0.73 20.32
CA SER A 33 -14.99 1.18 20.75
C SER A 33 -14.27 0.20 21.69
N TYR A 34 -15.01 -0.47 22.56
CA TYR A 34 -14.43 -1.37 23.57
C TYR A 34 -13.89 -2.70 23.01
N THR A 35 -14.53 -3.24 21.96
CA THR A 35 -14.03 -4.47 21.32
C THR A 35 -12.88 -4.15 20.39
N VAL A 36 -12.94 -2.98 19.76
CA VAL A 36 -11.88 -2.42 18.92
C VAL A 36 -10.60 -2.23 19.71
N ASP A 37 -10.60 -1.61 20.89
CA ASP A 37 -9.38 -1.46 21.71
C ASP A 37 -8.71 -2.80 22.05
N ARG A 38 -9.50 -3.87 22.25
CA ARG A 38 -8.99 -5.23 22.49
C ARG A 38 -8.43 -5.88 21.22
N ILE A 39 -9.07 -5.65 20.08
CA ILE A 39 -8.64 -6.16 18.77
C ILE A 39 -7.37 -5.44 18.31
N SER A 40 -7.29 -4.11 18.47
CA SER A 40 -6.14 -3.29 18.10
C SER A 40 -4.87 -3.62 18.89
N GLN A 41 -5.03 -4.10 20.12
CA GLN A 41 -3.92 -4.63 20.92
C GLN A 41 -3.47 -6.03 20.48
N ALA A 42 -4.35 -6.82 19.87
CA ALA A 42 -4.09 -8.20 19.44
C ALA A 42 -3.65 -8.32 17.97
N LEU A 43 -4.14 -7.44 17.10
CA LEU A 43 -3.87 -7.40 15.67
C LEU A 43 -3.27 -6.02 15.34
N PRO A 44 -1.93 -5.89 15.18
CA PRO A 44 -1.32 -4.61 14.81
C PRO A 44 -1.70 -4.27 13.37
N SER A 45 -2.86 -3.62 13.17
CA SER A 45 -3.49 -3.60 11.84
C SER A 45 -4.15 -2.29 11.32
N LEU A 46 -3.33 -1.36 10.82
CA LEU A 46 -3.46 -0.78 9.45
C LEU A 46 -4.36 0.46 9.19
N ALA A 47 -5.04 1.03 10.18
CA ALA A 47 -5.72 2.32 10.01
C ALA A 47 -4.92 3.49 10.64
N CYS A 48 -5.27 4.73 10.31
CA CYS A 48 -4.55 5.88 10.83
C CYS A 48 -4.99 6.17 12.26
N ALA A 49 -4.06 6.20 13.21
CA ALA A 49 -4.37 6.45 14.63
C ALA A 49 -4.96 7.85 14.93
N TYR A 50 -4.95 8.74 13.95
CA TYR A 50 -5.57 10.07 14.06
C TYR A 50 -7.08 10.07 13.78
N ASP A 51 -7.64 8.95 13.32
CA ASP A 51 -9.06 8.80 13.07
C ASP A 51 -9.73 8.14 14.29
N LYS A 52 -10.72 8.83 14.85
CA LYS A 52 -11.35 8.50 16.13
C LYS A 52 -12.24 7.26 16.07
N VAL A 53 -12.59 6.82 14.85
CA VAL A 53 -13.54 5.71 14.60
C VAL A 53 -12.82 4.47 14.05
N THR A 54 -11.49 4.51 13.94
CA THR A 54 -10.74 3.39 13.36
C THR A 54 -10.83 2.12 14.18
N GLY A 55 -10.78 0.98 13.49
CA GLY A 55 -10.75 -0.32 14.13
C GLY A 55 -9.39 -0.76 14.66
N ASP A 56 -8.28 -0.11 14.28
CA ASP A 56 -6.90 -0.55 14.55
C ASP A 56 -5.86 0.57 14.27
N HIS A 57 -4.62 0.42 14.75
CA HIS A 57 -3.54 1.40 14.52
C HIS A 57 -2.47 0.95 13.51
N CYS A 58 -1.92 1.93 12.77
CA CYS A 58 -0.82 1.74 11.83
C CYS A 58 0.46 1.30 12.58
N ILE A 59 1.14 0.30 12.04
CA ILE A 59 2.35 -0.25 12.65
C ILE A 59 3.49 0.77 12.80
N LEU A 60 3.55 1.76 11.90
CA LEU A 60 4.55 2.81 11.95
C LEU A 60 4.34 3.73 13.16
N ILE A 61 3.09 4.04 13.54
CA ILE A 61 2.87 4.86 14.74
C ILE A 61 3.28 4.12 16.00
N SER A 62 2.99 2.82 16.09
CA SER A 62 3.40 1.99 17.22
C SER A 62 4.93 1.89 17.31
N ALA A 63 5.61 1.77 16.17
CA ALA A 63 7.07 1.78 16.11
C ALA A 63 7.65 3.14 16.53
N GLN A 64 7.13 4.25 16.01
CA GLN A 64 7.57 5.60 16.36
C GLN A 64 7.35 5.90 17.85
N HIS A 65 6.20 5.51 18.41
CA HIS A 65 5.89 5.69 19.82
C HIS A 65 6.81 4.87 20.74
N GLN A 66 7.15 3.63 20.35
CA GLN A 66 8.14 2.83 21.08
C GLN A 66 9.54 3.43 21.01
N LEU A 67 9.94 3.95 19.84
CA LEU A 67 11.24 4.59 19.67
C LEU A 67 11.35 5.86 20.51
N HIS A 68 10.30 6.68 20.51
CA HIS A 68 10.22 7.91 21.29
C HIS A 68 10.26 7.65 22.80
N HIS A 69 9.37 6.81 23.33
CA HIS A 69 9.21 6.68 24.79
C HIS A 69 10.06 5.57 25.44
N ARG A 70 10.36 4.48 24.72
CA ARG A 70 11.07 3.33 25.31
C ARG A 70 12.53 3.31 24.92
N VAL A 71 12.83 3.38 23.62
CA VAL A 71 14.20 3.20 23.11
C VAL A 71 15.05 4.45 23.34
N GLY A 72 14.53 5.64 23.06
CA GLY A 72 15.25 6.89 23.31
C GLY A 72 15.55 7.13 24.78
N ALA A 73 14.58 6.86 25.67
CA ALA A 73 14.77 6.96 27.11
C ALA A 73 15.76 5.91 27.67
N ALA A 74 15.79 4.70 27.09
CA ALA A 74 16.76 3.66 27.44
C ALA A 74 18.18 3.98 26.94
N LEU A 75 18.31 4.59 25.76
CA LEU A 75 19.59 5.07 25.22
C LEU A 75 20.15 6.25 26.03
N ALA A 76 19.28 7.14 26.53
CA ALA A 76 19.66 8.26 27.38
C ALA A 76 20.11 7.84 28.79
N LYS A 77 19.64 6.68 29.27
CA LYS A 77 20.05 6.06 30.54
C LYS A 77 20.94 4.84 30.28
N ALA A 78 22.08 5.06 29.63
CA ALA A 78 23.09 4.03 29.42
C ALA A 78 23.64 3.56 30.79
N GLY A 79 23.08 2.48 31.33
CA GLY A 79 23.55 1.91 32.60
C GLY A 79 22.75 0.72 33.09
N ASP A 80 21.42 0.82 33.22
CA ASP A 80 20.68 -0.18 34.01
C ASP A 80 19.21 -0.34 33.60
N VAL A 81 18.90 -0.93 32.44
CA VAL A 81 17.53 -1.40 32.19
C VAL A 81 17.47 -2.60 31.23
N ALA A 82 18.05 -3.74 31.61
CA ALA A 82 18.02 -4.96 30.82
C ALA A 82 16.73 -5.81 31.01
N LEU A 83 15.86 -5.51 31.97
CA LEU A 83 14.66 -6.33 32.26
C LEU A 83 13.32 -5.65 31.96
N ASN A 84 13.14 -4.37 32.30
CA ASN A 84 11.87 -3.65 32.09
C ASN A 84 11.63 -3.20 30.64
N VAL A 85 12.69 -3.10 29.82
CA VAL A 85 12.59 -2.77 28.39
C VAL A 85 12.55 -4.02 27.53
N PHE A 86 13.31 -5.04 27.89
CA PHE A 86 13.50 -6.22 27.04
C PHE A 86 12.23 -7.06 26.91
N LEU A 87 11.54 -7.37 28.02
CA LEU A 87 10.36 -8.23 28.02
C LEU A 87 9.17 -7.65 27.22
N PRO A 88 8.73 -6.39 27.42
CA PRO A 88 7.66 -5.83 26.61
C PRO A 88 8.09 -5.64 25.15
N THR A 89 9.37 -5.33 24.87
CA THR A 89 9.86 -5.24 23.49
C THR A 89 9.85 -6.60 22.80
N LEU A 90 10.23 -7.69 23.49
CA LEU A 90 10.21 -9.05 22.96
C LEU A 90 8.78 -9.55 22.69
N ILE A 91 7.84 -9.26 23.60
CA ILE A 91 6.42 -9.60 23.40
C ILE A 91 5.85 -8.83 22.21
N THR A 92 6.17 -7.53 22.09
CA THR A 92 5.66 -6.72 20.99
C THR A 92 6.29 -7.13 19.65
N VAL A 93 7.59 -7.47 19.63
CA VAL A 93 8.28 -8.05 18.47
C VAL A 93 7.71 -9.42 18.11
N GLY A 94 7.34 -10.24 19.10
CA GLY A 94 6.72 -11.55 18.90
C GLY A 94 5.33 -11.47 18.25
N VAL A 95 4.46 -10.63 18.79
CA VAL A 95 3.12 -10.36 18.21
C VAL A 95 3.25 -9.74 16.80
N PHE A 96 4.21 -8.83 16.63
CA PHE A 96 4.59 -8.25 15.34
C PHE A 96 5.01 -9.34 14.33
N PHE A 97 5.87 -10.28 14.72
CA PHE A 97 6.35 -11.35 13.84
C PHE A 97 5.23 -12.30 13.43
N MET A 98 4.30 -12.60 14.34
CA MET A 98 3.14 -13.44 14.08
C MET A 98 2.19 -12.80 13.05
N PHE A 99 1.96 -11.49 13.11
CA PHE A 99 1.13 -10.78 12.14
C PHE A 99 1.81 -10.61 10.77
N PHE A 100 3.13 -10.35 10.77
CA PHE A 100 3.96 -10.30 9.56
C PHE A 100 3.98 -11.62 8.78
N PHE A 101 3.85 -12.74 9.49
CA PHE A 101 3.73 -14.04 8.87
C PHE A 101 2.47 -14.16 8.02
N PHE A 102 1.38 -13.45 8.31
CA PHE A 102 0.13 -13.57 7.53
C PHE A 102 -0.08 -12.44 6.50
N LEU A 103 0.23 -11.18 6.79
CA LEU A 103 -0.08 -10.04 5.91
C LEU A 103 1.09 -9.07 5.70
N ASN A 104 2.18 -9.53 5.07
CA ASN A 104 3.30 -8.67 4.68
C ASN A 104 2.97 -7.81 3.43
N LYS A 105 3.54 -8.11 2.25
CA LYS A 105 3.42 -7.22 1.07
C LYS A 105 2.03 -7.16 0.45
N ALA A 106 1.27 -8.23 0.60
CA ALA A 106 -0.11 -8.29 0.14
C ALA A 106 -0.99 -7.23 0.83
N PHE A 107 -0.61 -6.79 2.04
CA PHE A 107 -1.33 -5.74 2.75
C PHE A 107 -1.51 -4.47 1.89
N CYS A 108 -0.41 -3.95 1.33
CA CYS A 108 -0.43 -2.71 0.56
C CYS A 108 -1.30 -2.82 -0.71
N GLY A 109 -1.46 -4.02 -1.27
CA GLY A 109 -2.25 -4.27 -2.47
C GLY A 109 -3.72 -4.65 -2.22
N TRP A 110 -4.05 -5.20 -1.05
CA TRP A 110 -5.34 -5.83 -0.77
C TRP A 110 -6.13 -5.20 0.37
N VAL A 111 -5.46 -4.65 1.39
CA VAL A 111 -6.12 -4.25 2.64
C VAL A 111 -5.93 -2.76 2.96
N CYS A 112 -4.84 -2.14 2.49
CA CYS A 112 -4.52 -0.74 2.83
C CYS A 112 -5.61 0.26 2.40
N PRO A 113 -6.20 1.04 3.34
CA PRO A 113 -7.29 1.96 3.03
C PRO A 113 -6.83 3.08 2.09
N LEU A 114 -5.63 3.63 2.30
CA LEU A 114 -5.04 4.66 1.43
C LEU A 114 -4.76 4.13 0.02
N GLY A 115 -4.36 2.85 -0.10
CA GLY A 115 -4.15 2.20 -1.40
C GLY A 115 -5.47 2.07 -2.17
N THR A 116 -6.55 1.71 -1.47
CA THR A 116 -7.91 1.63 -2.01
C THR A 116 -8.41 3.00 -2.46
N VAL A 117 -8.26 4.04 -1.64
CA VAL A 117 -8.65 5.43 -1.98
C VAL A 117 -7.93 5.89 -3.25
N GLN A 118 -6.61 5.70 -3.35
CA GLN A 118 -5.85 6.07 -4.55
C GLN A 118 -6.31 5.28 -5.79
N GLU A 119 -6.68 4.02 -5.64
CA GLU A 119 -7.17 3.21 -6.76
C GLU A 119 -8.58 3.65 -7.23
N VAL A 120 -9.44 4.08 -6.31
CA VAL A 120 -10.73 4.69 -6.61
C VAL A 120 -10.53 6.03 -7.31
N LEU A 121 -9.67 6.91 -6.78
CA LEU A 121 -9.32 8.19 -7.41
C LEU A 121 -8.77 7.97 -8.82
N TYR A 122 -7.91 6.99 -9.02
CA TYR A 122 -7.40 6.64 -10.33
C TYR A 122 -8.49 6.11 -11.29
N LYS A 123 -9.48 5.35 -10.80
CA LYS A 123 -10.66 4.97 -11.61
C LYS A 123 -11.47 6.21 -12.03
N ILE A 124 -11.63 7.18 -11.14
CA ILE A 124 -12.31 8.46 -11.40
C ILE A 124 -11.53 9.29 -12.43
N GLY A 125 -10.23 9.48 -12.24
CA GLY A 125 -9.37 10.26 -13.15
C GLY A 125 -9.36 9.73 -14.58
N ARG A 126 -9.38 8.41 -14.76
CA ARG A 126 -9.52 7.77 -16.08
C ARG A 126 -10.89 8.00 -16.71
N ARG A 127 -11.97 8.13 -15.92
CA ARG A 127 -13.29 8.49 -16.44
C ARG A 127 -13.32 9.93 -16.96
N ILE A 128 -12.51 10.81 -16.35
CA ILE A 128 -12.33 12.23 -16.72
C ILE A 128 -11.32 12.38 -17.88
N ARG A 129 -10.91 11.29 -18.56
CA ARG A 129 -10.01 11.27 -19.73
C ARG A 129 -8.63 11.94 -19.52
N ARG A 130 -8.09 11.91 -18.30
CA ARG A 130 -6.71 12.38 -18.08
C ARG A 130 -5.68 11.41 -18.70
N PRO A 131 -4.62 11.91 -19.34
CA PRO A 131 -3.61 11.06 -19.96
C PRO A 131 -2.85 10.28 -18.89
N LEU A 132 -2.75 8.97 -19.09
CA LEU A 132 -1.99 8.07 -18.23
C LEU A 132 -0.50 8.35 -18.38
N LYS A 133 0.15 8.75 -17.30
CA LYS A 133 1.60 8.90 -17.26
C LYS A 133 2.22 7.74 -16.48
N ARG A 134 3.07 6.97 -17.15
CA ARG A 134 3.98 6.03 -16.50
C ARG A 134 5.25 6.76 -16.09
N PHE A 135 5.90 6.25 -15.06
CA PHE A 135 7.23 6.71 -14.71
C PHE A 135 8.28 5.98 -15.56
N THR A 136 9.26 6.73 -16.05
CA THR A 136 10.46 6.19 -16.70
C THR A 136 11.31 5.44 -15.68
N LYS A 137 12.12 4.48 -16.13
CA LYS A 137 13.02 3.67 -15.28
C LYS A 137 13.84 4.51 -14.31
N GLU A 138 14.39 5.63 -14.79
CA GLU A 138 15.23 6.52 -13.98
C GLU A 138 14.45 7.22 -12.85
N ASN A 139 13.24 7.72 -13.14
CA ASN A 139 12.41 8.35 -12.13
C ASN A 139 11.92 7.35 -11.08
N VAL A 140 11.65 6.10 -11.48
CA VAL A 140 11.33 5.02 -10.54
C VAL A 140 12.49 4.78 -9.58
N GLY A 141 13.73 4.76 -10.08
CA GLY A 141 14.94 4.62 -9.25
C GLY A 141 15.08 5.71 -8.19
N ARG A 142 14.88 7.00 -8.56
CA ARG A 142 14.95 8.11 -7.60
C ARG A 142 13.84 8.04 -6.55
N VAL A 143 12.61 7.76 -6.97
CA VAL A 143 11.46 7.63 -6.07
C VAL A 143 11.66 6.48 -5.06
N ARG A 144 12.31 5.39 -5.47
CA ARG A 144 12.69 4.27 -4.58
C ARG A 144 13.70 4.68 -3.51
N LEU A 145 14.55 5.67 -3.74
CA LEU A 145 15.49 6.16 -2.71
C LEU A 145 14.75 6.98 -1.63
N VAL A 146 13.77 7.78 -2.06
CA VAL A 146 12.99 8.65 -1.15
C VAL A 146 12.26 7.85 -0.06
N LYS A 147 11.68 6.69 -0.39
CA LYS A 147 11.03 5.83 0.63
C LYS A 147 11.99 5.33 1.71
N TRP A 148 13.26 5.07 1.37
CA TRP A 148 14.30 4.63 2.31
C TRP A 148 14.77 5.79 3.17
N PHE A 149 14.94 6.97 2.58
CA PHE A 149 15.20 8.20 3.32
C PHE A 149 14.07 8.51 4.31
N MET A 150 12.80 8.44 3.88
CA MET A 150 11.65 8.65 4.76
C MET A 150 11.62 7.64 5.91
N LEU A 151 11.92 6.37 5.64
CA LEU A 151 11.97 5.34 6.68
C LEU A 151 13.10 5.60 7.69
N LEU A 152 14.32 5.82 7.23
CA LEU A 152 15.47 6.01 8.12
C LEU A 152 15.40 7.31 8.91
N VAL A 153 14.94 8.41 8.30
CA VAL A 153 14.93 9.73 8.93
C VAL A 153 13.62 9.98 9.69
N LEU A 154 12.47 9.88 9.03
CA LEU A 154 11.18 10.28 9.63
C LEU A 154 10.58 9.20 10.54
N VAL A 155 10.82 7.92 10.26
CA VAL A 155 10.26 6.83 11.09
C VAL A 155 11.25 6.39 12.18
N LEU A 156 12.54 6.29 11.87
CA LEU A 156 13.53 5.78 12.82
C LEU A 156 14.34 6.89 13.50
N GLY A 157 14.96 7.80 12.74
CA GLY A 157 15.93 8.77 13.25
C GLY A 157 15.33 9.87 14.13
N LEU A 158 14.29 10.57 13.66
CA LEU A 158 13.72 11.67 14.42
C LEU A 158 13.05 11.22 15.73
N PRO A 159 12.25 10.13 15.76
CA PRO A 159 11.67 9.63 17.01
C PRO A 159 12.71 9.17 18.03
N THR A 160 13.82 8.54 17.61
CA THR A 160 14.88 8.15 18.55
C THR A 160 15.61 9.36 19.11
N LEU A 161 15.91 10.36 18.28
CA LEU A 161 16.53 11.60 18.72
C LEU A 161 15.63 12.39 19.69
N ALA A 162 14.32 12.41 19.43
CA ALA A 162 13.33 13.04 20.30
C ALA A 162 13.26 12.30 21.64
N GLY A 163 13.26 10.96 21.62
CA GLY A 163 13.30 10.16 22.83
C GLY A 163 14.60 10.29 23.65
N MET A 164 15.72 10.62 22.99
CA MET A 164 16.99 10.97 23.66
C MET A 164 17.01 12.40 24.22
N GLY A 165 15.95 13.18 23.99
CA GLY A 165 15.84 14.58 24.43
C GLY A 165 16.71 15.56 23.64
N THR A 166 17.26 15.15 22.49
CA THR A 166 18.15 16.00 21.66
C THR A 166 17.39 16.91 20.70
N VAL A 167 16.14 16.56 20.37
CA VAL A 167 15.23 17.36 19.57
C VAL A 167 13.89 17.50 20.29
N ALA A 168 13.03 18.42 19.87
CA ALA A 168 11.73 18.65 20.49
C ALA A 168 10.87 17.37 20.52
N ASN A 169 10.21 17.09 21.65
CA ASN A 169 9.31 15.95 21.82
C ASN A 169 8.15 15.91 20.80
N GLU A 170 7.86 17.03 20.14
CA GLU A 170 6.87 17.12 19.06
C GLU A 170 7.30 16.37 17.78
N LEU A 171 8.59 16.04 17.65
CA LEU A 171 9.16 15.20 16.58
C LEU A 171 9.17 13.72 16.97
N GLY A 172 8.33 13.30 17.93
CA GLY A 172 8.13 11.90 18.28
C GLY A 172 7.44 11.08 17.18
N ASP A 173 6.58 11.70 16.37
CA ASP A 173 5.80 11.02 15.31
C ASP A 173 5.77 11.73 13.93
N PRO A 174 6.91 12.23 13.39
CA PRO A 174 6.92 13.20 12.28
C PRO A 174 6.41 12.61 10.96
N PHE A 175 6.66 11.31 10.71
CA PHE A 175 6.06 10.66 9.54
C PHE A 175 4.53 10.67 9.59
N CYS A 176 3.92 10.42 10.74
CA CYS A 176 2.45 10.32 10.86
C CYS A 176 1.77 11.68 10.67
N GLN A 177 2.44 12.78 11.04
CA GLN A 177 1.96 14.14 10.79
C GLN A 177 1.97 14.50 9.30
N VAL A 178 2.99 14.05 8.56
CA VAL A 178 3.12 14.27 7.11
C VAL A 178 2.32 13.25 6.29
N CYS A 179 2.01 12.07 6.83
CA CYS A 179 1.36 10.99 6.11
C CYS A 179 -0.03 11.41 5.56
N PRO A 180 -0.30 11.22 4.25
CA PRO A 180 -1.55 11.63 3.63
C PRO A 180 -2.71 10.71 4.05
N SER A 181 -2.41 9.53 4.62
CA SER A 181 -3.45 8.67 5.21
C SER A 181 -4.17 9.39 6.34
N ARG A 182 -3.48 10.25 7.10
CA ARG A 182 -4.05 11.03 8.21
C ARG A 182 -5.27 11.81 7.76
N ILE A 183 -5.14 12.53 6.66
CA ILE A 183 -6.22 13.37 6.12
C ILE A 183 -7.20 12.53 5.29
N ALA A 184 -6.71 11.52 4.55
CA ALA A 184 -7.57 10.67 3.74
C ALA A 184 -8.59 9.87 4.56
N THR A 185 -8.18 9.27 5.68
CA THR A 185 -9.09 8.44 6.49
C THR A 185 -10.00 9.28 7.38
N THR A 186 -9.51 10.40 7.93
CA THR A 186 -10.35 11.31 8.73
C THR A 186 -11.43 11.99 7.90
N LEU A 187 -11.15 12.35 6.65
CA LEU A 187 -12.18 12.85 5.74
C LEU A 187 -13.25 11.80 5.41
N LEU A 188 -12.91 10.51 5.41
CA LEU A 188 -13.90 9.45 5.21
C LEU A 188 -14.83 9.32 6.42
N THR A 189 -14.35 9.57 7.63
CA THR A 189 -15.15 9.59 8.85
C THR A 189 -15.83 10.94 9.12
N ALA A 190 -15.77 11.86 8.14
CA ALA A 190 -16.31 13.22 8.21
C ALA A 190 -15.69 14.10 9.32
N ASP A 191 -14.48 13.75 9.80
CA ASP A 191 -13.72 14.55 10.74
C ASP A 191 -12.80 15.52 9.97
N THR A 192 -13.08 16.81 10.07
CA THR A 192 -12.29 17.88 9.43
C THR A 192 -11.20 18.46 10.34
N GLU A 193 -11.08 18.01 11.60
CA GLU A 193 -10.10 18.57 12.55
C GLU A 193 -8.66 18.42 12.06
N GLN A 194 -8.33 17.32 11.38
CA GLN A 194 -6.98 17.09 10.88
C GLN A 194 -6.64 17.88 9.60
N LEU A 195 -7.65 18.47 8.94
CA LEU A 195 -7.47 19.36 7.80
C LEU A 195 -7.07 20.77 8.25
N ALA A 196 -7.49 21.18 9.46
CA ALA A 196 -7.09 22.44 10.05
C ALA A 196 -5.58 22.43 10.40
N VAL A 197 -4.86 23.47 9.98
CA VAL A 197 -3.43 23.60 10.27
C VAL A 197 -3.25 23.93 11.75
N ARG A 198 -2.51 23.10 12.49
CA ARG A 198 -2.22 23.33 13.91
C ARG A 198 -1.26 24.53 14.04
N THR A 199 -1.74 25.62 14.65
CA THR A 199 -0.98 26.88 14.81
C THR A 199 -0.19 26.95 16.12
N GLY A 200 -0.03 25.84 16.86
CA GLY A 200 0.58 25.84 18.19
C GLY A 200 2.07 26.20 18.20
N THR A 201 2.90 25.41 17.50
CA THR A 201 4.36 25.51 17.51
C THR A 201 4.86 25.57 16.07
N GLY A 202 5.97 26.28 15.79
CA GLY A 202 6.49 26.43 14.43
C GLY A 202 6.74 25.10 13.70
N ILE A 203 7.13 24.06 14.45
CA ILE A 203 7.35 22.69 13.94
C ILE A 203 6.02 22.02 13.57
N ASN A 204 5.03 22.02 14.48
CA ASN A 204 3.69 21.49 14.22
C ASN A 204 3.00 22.21 13.04
N PHE A 205 3.17 23.52 12.93
CA PHE A 205 2.67 24.29 11.80
C PHE A 205 3.32 23.85 10.49
N PHE A 206 4.65 23.72 10.47
CA PHE A 206 5.39 23.28 9.29
C PHE A 206 5.02 21.85 8.86
N LEU A 207 5.02 20.90 9.80
CA LEU A 207 4.68 19.49 9.51
C LEU A 207 3.22 19.33 9.09
N GLY A 208 2.30 20.07 9.72
CA GLY A 208 0.89 20.10 9.35
C GLY A 208 0.67 20.69 7.96
N ALA A 209 1.30 21.83 7.65
CA ALA A 209 1.24 22.46 6.34
C ALA A 209 1.85 21.56 5.26
N LEU A 210 2.99 20.92 5.54
CA LEU A 210 3.63 19.95 4.65
C LEU A 210 2.73 18.74 4.39
N GLY A 211 2.11 18.18 5.43
CA GLY A 211 1.16 17.08 5.30
C GLY A 211 -0.06 17.45 4.44
N ASN A 212 -0.63 18.63 4.65
CA ASN A 212 -1.75 19.15 3.86
C ASN A 212 -1.36 19.37 2.38
N ALA A 213 -0.22 20.00 2.15
CA ALA A 213 0.30 20.22 0.79
C ALA A 213 0.57 18.90 0.07
N MET A 214 1.17 17.93 0.77
CA MET A 214 1.45 16.60 0.23
C MET A 214 0.17 15.82 -0.06
N PHE A 215 -0.85 15.90 0.80
CA PHE A 215 -2.16 15.30 0.56
C PHE A 215 -2.83 15.87 -0.70
N GLY A 216 -2.85 17.20 -0.84
CA GLY A 216 -3.38 17.86 -2.05
C GLY A 216 -2.64 17.43 -3.31
N PHE A 217 -1.30 17.40 -3.27
CA PHE A 217 -0.49 16.91 -4.38
C PHE A 217 -0.80 15.45 -4.73
N ILE A 218 -0.96 14.58 -3.73
CA ILE A 218 -1.22 13.15 -3.92
C ILE A 218 -2.61 12.91 -4.52
N ILE A 219 -3.64 13.66 -4.13
CA ILE A 219 -4.96 13.57 -4.76
C ILE A 219 -4.85 13.86 -6.25
N ILE A 220 -4.20 14.98 -6.60
CA ILE A 220 -4.01 15.39 -8.00
C ILE A 220 -3.21 14.33 -8.77
N ALA A 221 -2.12 13.84 -8.17
CA ALA A 221 -1.28 12.81 -8.76
C ALA A 221 -2.03 11.47 -8.92
N ALA A 222 -2.89 11.09 -7.97
CA ALA A 222 -3.65 9.84 -7.99
C ALA A 222 -4.72 9.82 -9.10
N LEU A 223 -5.15 10.98 -9.60
CA LEU A 223 -6.02 11.06 -10.78
C LEU A 223 -5.27 10.71 -12.08
N ALA A 224 -3.96 10.94 -12.14
CA ALA A 224 -3.13 10.72 -13.34
C ALA A 224 -2.33 9.41 -13.30
N VAL A 225 -1.86 9.01 -12.12
CA VAL A 225 -0.98 7.86 -11.92
C VAL A 225 -1.56 6.89 -10.90
N ARG A 226 -1.30 5.59 -11.08
CA ARG A 226 -1.67 4.54 -10.13
C ARG A 226 -0.84 4.66 -8.86
N GLN A 227 -1.52 4.81 -7.73
CA GLN A 227 -0.95 4.66 -6.38
C GLN A 227 0.36 5.44 -6.18
N PRO A 228 0.40 6.76 -6.47
CA PRO A 228 1.63 7.56 -6.37
C PRO A 228 2.27 7.52 -4.97
N PHE A 229 1.47 7.58 -3.91
CA PHE A 229 2.00 7.57 -2.55
C PHE A 229 2.53 6.20 -2.14
N CYS A 230 1.92 5.11 -2.62
CA CYS A 230 2.38 3.76 -2.28
C CYS A 230 3.83 3.51 -2.74
N ARG A 231 4.34 4.28 -3.73
CA ARG A 231 5.73 4.21 -4.20
C ARG A 231 6.74 4.87 -3.27
N ILE A 232 6.32 5.88 -2.51
CA ILE A 232 7.15 6.61 -1.54
C ILE A 232 6.88 6.20 -0.09
N CYS A 233 5.82 5.43 0.16
CA CYS A 233 5.39 5.06 1.49
C CYS A 233 6.46 4.22 2.22
N PRO A 234 6.97 4.65 3.38
CA PRO A 234 7.97 3.89 4.13
C PRO A 234 7.43 2.56 4.66
N LEU A 235 6.10 2.40 4.79
CA LEU A 235 5.48 1.13 5.14
C LEU A 235 5.81 0.02 4.13
N LEU A 236 5.92 0.37 2.85
CA LEU A 236 6.28 -0.60 1.81
C LEU A 236 7.74 -1.06 1.96
N SER A 237 8.67 -0.14 2.27
CA SER A 237 10.08 -0.45 2.57
C SER A 237 10.21 -1.30 3.84
N TRP A 238 9.45 -0.95 4.88
CA TRP A 238 9.41 -1.72 6.12
C TRP A 238 8.96 -3.17 5.87
N ASN A 239 7.91 -3.34 5.07
CA ASN A 239 7.41 -4.65 4.66
C ASN A 239 8.39 -5.41 3.75
N ALA A 240 9.14 -4.70 2.90
CA ALA A 240 10.18 -5.28 2.08
C ALA A 240 11.31 -5.94 2.89
N LEU A 241 11.66 -5.41 4.06
CA LEU A 241 12.70 -5.98 4.92
C LEU A 241 12.34 -7.42 5.37
N PHE A 242 11.06 -7.67 5.66
CA PHE A 242 10.56 -8.96 6.12
C PHE A 242 10.03 -9.86 4.99
N GLN A 243 10.29 -9.52 3.73
CA GLN A 243 9.70 -10.19 2.56
C GLN A 243 9.98 -11.70 2.49
N LYS A 244 11.13 -12.15 3.02
CA LYS A 244 11.53 -13.55 2.98
C LYS A 244 10.62 -14.45 3.82
N LEU A 245 9.92 -13.90 4.81
CA LEU A 245 9.06 -14.66 5.73
C LEU A 245 7.61 -14.75 5.24
N SER A 246 7.24 -14.05 4.17
CA SER A 246 5.85 -14.00 3.71
C SER A 246 5.41 -15.28 2.97
N PRO A 247 4.20 -15.81 3.27
CA PRO A 247 3.63 -17.00 2.65
C PRO A 247 3.05 -16.72 1.26
N MET A 248 2.70 -15.47 0.95
CA MET A 248 2.28 -15.05 -0.38
C MET A 248 3.49 -14.66 -1.22
N ARG A 249 3.65 -15.29 -2.38
CA ARG A 249 4.72 -14.96 -3.34
C ARG A 249 4.23 -15.02 -4.77
N LEU A 250 4.72 -14.08 -5.58
CA LEU A 250 4.63 -14.15 -7.03
C LEU A 250 5.90 -14.81 -7.58
N VAL A 251 5.73 -15.76 -8.48
CA VAL A 251 6.83 -16.44 -9.17
C VAL A 251 6.57 -16.40 -10.66
N LYS A 252 7.58 -15.97 -11.42
CA LYS A 252 7.58 -16.06 -12.87
C LYS A 252 8.38 -17.30 -13.24
N LYS A 253 7.73 -18.33 -13.78
CA LYS A 253 8.42 -19.55 -14.21
C LYS A 253 9.39 -19.20 -15.33
N GLU A 254 10.60 -19.71 -15.22
CA GLU A 254 11.56 -19.70 -16.32
C GLU A 254 11.13 -20.80 -17.30
N SER A 255 10.42 -20.39 -18.34
CA SER A 255 10.00 -21.26 -19.42
C SER A 255 10.29 -20.50 -20.70
N TYR A 256 11.48 -20.73 -21.25
CA TYR A 256 11.97 -20.08 -22.46
C TYR A 256 10.96 -20.23 -23.62
N ASP A 257 10.26 -21.36 -23.68
CA ASP A 257 9.27 -21.64 -24.72
C ASP A 257 7.88 -21.01 -24.48
N LYS A 258 7.58 -20.60 -23.24
CA LYS A 258 6.25 -20.09 -22.87
C LYS A 258 6.19 -18.58 -22.73
N CYS A 259 7.28 -17.91 -22.36
CA CYS A 259 7.27 -16.46 -22.13
C CYS A 259 7.82 -15.70 -23.34
N ALA A 260 6.95 -15.03 -24.10
CA ALA A 260 7.33 -14.28 -25.30
C ALA A 260 8.01 -12.92 -25.01
N LYS A 261 8.32 -12.59 -23.74
CA LYS A 261 8.87 -11.29 -23.31
C LYS A 261 8.12 -10.07 -23.87
N CYS A 262 6.80 -10.17 -24.01
CA CYS A 262 5.94 -9.17 -24.65
C CYS A 262 5.80 -7.83 -23.88
N GLY A 263 6.31 -7.73 -22.65
CA GLY A 263 6.26 -6.51 -21.83
C GLY A 263 4.87 -6.11 -21.31
N VAL A 264 3.83 -6.92 -21.54
CA VAL A 264 2.46 -6.60 -21.09
C VAL A 264 2.35 -6.59 -19.56
N CYS A 265 3.06 -7.50 -18.88
CA CYS A 265 3.14 -7.57 -17.43
C CYS A 265 3.75 -6.31 -16.79
N GLU A 266 4.75 -5.70 -17.45
CA GLU A 266 5.35 -4.42 -17.05
C GLU A 266 4.31 -3.30 -17.16
N LYS A 267 3.60 -3.20 -18.30
CA LYS A 267 2.56 -2.19 -18.53
C LYS A 267 1.39 -2.30 -17.55
N ALA A 268 1.09 -3.52 -17.08
CA ALA A 268 0.03 -3.77 -16.12
C ALA A 268 0.42 -3.44 -14.66
N CYS A 269 1.72 -3.35 -14.34
CA CYS A 269 2.21 -3.18 -12.98
C CYS A 269 1.89 -1.77 -12.44
N PRO A 270 1.14 -1.62 -11.32
CA PRO A 270 0.86 -0.30 -10.75
C PRO A 270 2.11 0.40 -10.18
N MET A 271 3.17 -0.38 -9.89
CA MET A 271 4.43 0.10 -9.31
C MET A 271 5.52 0.33 -10.37
N ASP A 272 5.20 0.18 -11.67
CA ASP A 272 6.17 0.31 -12.79
C ASP A 272 7.46 -0.52 -12.55
N ILE A 273 7.32 -1.80 -12.19
CA ILE A 273 8.45 -2.75 -12.06
C ILE A 273 8.79 -3.27 -13.46
N HIS A 274 9.91 -2.81 -14.01
CA HIS A 274 10.34 -3.11 -15.38
C HIS A 274 11.03 -4.47 -15.49
N GLU A 275 11.60 -4.93 -14.38
CA GLU A 275 12.33 -6.19 -14.24
C GLU A 275 11.43 -7.41 -14.52
N ILE A 276 10.11 -7.28 -14.34
CA ILE A 276 9.11 -8.34 -14.61
C ILE A 276 9.10 -8.73 -16.10
N GLY A 277 9.42 -7.79 -17.00
CA GLY A 277 9.46 -8.04 -18.44
C GLY A 277 10.62 -8.94 -18.85
N THR A 278 11.79 -8.75 -18.23
CA THR A 278 13.07 -9.34 -18.70
C THR A 278 13.57 -10.50 -17.83
N ALA A 279 13.42 -10.42 -16.51
CA ALA A 279 13.95 -11.41 -15.57
C ALA A 279 12.95 -12.56 -15.31
N PHE A 280 13.45 -13.64 -14.69
CA PHE A 280 12.70 -14.85 -14.34
C PHE A 280 12.85 -15.20 -12.85
N GLY A 281 12.05 -16.16 -12.38
CA GLY A 281 12.04 -16.65 -11.01
C GLY A 281 11.43 -15.65 -10.02
N SER A 282 11.87 -15.74 -8.77
CA SER A 282 11.53 -14.77 -7.71
C SER A 282 12.20 -13.41 -7.92
N LYS A 283 13.34 -13.38 -8.62
CA LYS A 283 14.12 -12.17 -8.95
C LYS A 283 13.41 -11.26 -9.95
N ALA A 284 12.40 -11.76 -10.66
CA ALA A 284 11.57 -10.95 -11.56
C ALA A 284 10.75 -9.87 -10.84
N PHE A 285 10.51 -10.05 -9.53
CA PHE A 285 9.74 -9.10 -8.73
C PHE A 285 10.68 -8.32 -7.81
N HIS A 286 10.67 -6.99 -7.97
CA HIS A 286 11.41 -6.09 -7.08
C HIS A 286 10.80 -6.09 -5.67
N GLU A 287 11.55 -5.59 -4.69
CA GLU A 287 11.10 -5.45 -3.31
C GLU A 287 9.82 -4.59 -3.18
N ASP A 288 9.57 -3.69 -4.13
CA ASP A 288 8.39 -2.81 -4.18
C ASP A 288 7.10 -3.50 -4.64
N CYS A 289 7.15 -4.79 -4.96
CA CYS A 289 5.96 -5.51 -5.42
C CYS A 289 4.91 -5.60 -4.31
N THR A 290 3.74 -4.99 -4.51
CA THR A 290 2.61 -5.04 -3.58
C THR A 290 1.79 -6.34 -3.64
N LEU A 291 2.26 -7.36 -4.38
CA LEU A 291 1.56 -8.64 -4.60
C LEU A 291 0.09 -8.48 -5.04
N CYS A 292 -0.22 -7.42 -5.80
CA CYS A 292 -1.57 -7.13 -6.28
C CYS A 292 -2.11 -8.11 -7.35
N GLY A 293 -1.25 -8.95 -7.93
CA GLY A 293 -1.63 -9.99 -8.90
C GLY A 293 -1.94 -9.49 -10.32
N ARG A 294 -1.97 -8.18 -10.60
CA ARG A 294 -2.31 -7.65 -11.94
C ARG A 294 -1.40 -8.16 -13.06
N CYS A 295 -0.13 -8.44 -12.77
CA CYS A 295 0.79 -9.02 -13.76
C CYS A 295 0.36 -10.44 -14.19
N ALA A 296 -0.19 -11.24 -13.27
CA ALA A 296 -0.73 -12.56 -13.60
C ALA A 296 -2.02 -12.48 -14.42
N GLU A 297 -2.83 -11.45 -14.19
CA GLU A 297 -4.08 -11.21 -14.93
C GLU A 297 -3.87 -10.82 -16.40
N TYR A 298 -2.84 -10.02 -16.67
CA TYR A 298 -2.59 -9.46 -18.00
C TYR A 298 -1.50 -10.22 -18.77
N CYS A 299 -0.96 -11.30 -18.21
CA CYS A 299 -0.02 -12.15 -18.94
C CYS A 299 -0.80 -13.05 -19.92
N PRO A 300 -0.52 -12.97 -21.23
CA PRO A 300 -1.22 -13.77 -22.25
C PRO A 300 -0.78 -15.24 -22.28
N ASP A 301 0.36 -15.55 -21.67
CA ASP A 301 0.98 -16.87 -21.67
C ASP A 301 0.47 -17.70 -20.50
N ASP A 302 0.10 -18.95 -20.76
CA ASP A 302 -0.48 -19.83 -19.75
C ASP A 302 0.56 -20.28 -18.70
N ASP A 303 0.20 -20.10 -17.44
CA ASP A 303 0.94 -20.52 -16.25
C ASP A 303 2.37 -19.97 -16.08
N VAL A 304 2.72 -18.89 -16.79
CA VAL A 304 4.01 -18.21 -16.68
C VAL A 304 4.14 -17.44 -15.38
N ILE A 305 3.11 -16.69 -14.97
CA ILE A 305 3.10 -15.95 -13.71
C ILE A 305 2.12 -16.60 -12.74
N GLN A 306 2.63 -17.03 -11.59
CA GLN A 306 1.85 -17.70 -10.56
C GLN A 306 1.84 -16.91 -9.25
N LEU A 307 0.66 -16.75 -8.67
CA LEU A 307 0.47 -16.32 -7.29
C LEU A 307 0.35 -17.55 -6.41
N LYS A 308 1.35 -17.76 -5.55
CA LYS A 308 1.41 -18.87 -4.59
C LYS A 308 1.11 -18.38 -3.18
N PHE A 309 0.37 -19.18 -2.43
CA PHE A 309 0.18 -19.02 -0.99
C PHE A 309 0.59 -20.30 -0.30
N PHE A 310 1.58 -20.22 0.58
CA PHE A 310 2.10 -21.38 1.31
C PHE A 310 2.50 -22.55 0.39
N GLY A 311 3.08 -22.23 -0.78
CA GLY A 311 3.45 -23.21 -1.80
C GLY A 311 2.31 -23.65 -2.74
N PHE A 312 1.05 -23.50 -2.33
CA PHE A 312 -0.11 -23.80 -3.16
C PHE A 312 -0.35 -22.72 -4.22
N LYS A 313 -0.71 -23.15 -5.44
CA LYS A 313 -1.07 -22.24 -6.54
C LYS A 313 -2.48 -21.70 -6.32
N LEU A 314 -2.60 -20.42 -5.99
CA LEU A 314 -3.90 -19.74 -5.89
C LEU A 314 -4.39 -19.29 -7.27
N PHE A 315 -3.50 -18.71 -8.07
CA PHE A 315 -3.83 -18.16 -9.38
C PHE A 315 -2.63 -18.29 -10.32
N GLY A 316 -2.90 -18.63 -11.58
CA GLY A 316 -1.90 -18.64 -12.64
C GLY A 316 -2.38 -17.80 -13.82
N SER A 317 -1.45 -17.25 -14.59
CA SER A 317 -1.78 -16.59 -15.84
C SER A 317 -2.48 -17.56 -16.79
N SER A 318 -3.45 -17.05 -17.55
CA SER A 318 -4.15 -17.82 -18.56
C SER A 318 -4.52 -16.93 -19.74
N ARG A 319 -4.37 -17.46 -20.96
CA ARG A 319 -4.68 -16.76 -22.20
C ARG A 319 -6.17 -16.41 -22.30
N ASP A 320 -7.05 -17.29 -21.85
CA ASP A 320 -8.49 -17.05 -21.88
C ASP A 320 -8.89 -15.96 -20.88
N TYR A 321 -8.26 -15.96 -19.71
CA TYR A 321 -8.42 -14.90 -18.73
C TYR A 321 -7.95 -13.55 -19.28
N TYR A 322 -6.78 -13.51 -19.93
CA TYR A 322 -6.27 -12.32 -20.61
C TYR A 322 -7.25 -11.77 -21.67
N LYS A 323 -7.76 -12.63 -22.56
CA LYS A 323 -8.74 -12.25 -23.60
C LYS A 323 -10.01 -11.67 -22.99
N ALA A 324 -10.54 -12.29 -21.93
CA ALA A 324 -11.72 -11.79 -21.23
C ALA A 324 -11.47 -10.42 -20.60
N ARG A 325 -10.28 -10.21 -20.02
CA ARG A 325 -9.92 -8.96 -19.33
C ARG A 325 -9.73 -7.78 -20.30
N VAL A 326 -8.99 -7.99 -21.38
CA VAL A 326 -8.66 -6.94 -22.38
C VAL A 326 -9.87 -6.42 -23.14
N LYS A 327 -10.98 -7.18 -23.16
CA LYS A 327 -12.28 -6.68 -23.68
C LYS A 327 -12.81 -5.49 -22.88
N HIS A 328 -12.49 -5.40 -21.58
CA HIS A 328 -13.01 -4.37 -20.68
C HIS A 328 -11.99 -3.27 -20.38
N GLU A 329 -10.73 -3.64 -20.11
CA GLU A 329 -9.69 -2.73 -19.64
C GLU A 329 -8.36 -3.07 -20.30
N SER A 330 -7.65 -2.07 -20.82
CA SER A 330 -6.29 -2.28 -21.34
C SER A 330 -5.31 -2.58 -20.19
N PRO A 331 -4.14 -3.19 -20.46
CA PRO A 331 -3.11 -3.43 -19.44
C PRO A 331 -2.72 -2.13 -18.68
N GLU A 332 -2.65 -1.01 -19.41
CA GLU A 332 -2.36 0.32 -18.87
C GLU A 332 -3.56 0.93 -18.11
N GLY A 333 -4.72 0.30 -18.18
CA GLY A 333 -5.92 0.69 -17.45
C GLY A 333 -6.93 1.51 -18.22
N GLN A 334 -6.77 1.71 -19.52
CA GLN A 334 -7.76 2.47 -20.26
C GLN A 334 -9.01 1.62 -20.42
N PRO A 335 -10.20 2.10 -20.02
CA PRO A 335 -11.44 1.40 -20.32
C PRO A 335 -11.58 1.35 -21.85
N LYS A 336 -11.74 0.16 -22.42
CA LYS A 336 -11.96 0.04 -23.86
C LYS A 336 -13.37 0.58 -24.12
N LYS A 337 -13.49 1.69 -24.86
CA LYS A 337 -14.80 2.22 -25.28
C LYS A 337 -15.53 1.07 -25.99
N ARG A 338 -16.76 0.75 -25.57
CA ARG A 338 -17.65 -0.01 -26.46
C ARG A 338 -17.77 0.87 -27.70
N VAL A 339 -17.24 0.42 -28.83
CA VAL A 339 -17.64 0.96 -30.11
C VAL A 339 -19.12 0.60 -30.19
N ILE A 340 -20.00 1.55 -29.86
CA ILE A 340 -21.41 1.44 -30.23
C ILE A 340 -21.36 1.58 -31.75
N PRO A 341 -21.72 0.55 -32.53
CA PRO A 341 -21.87 0.75 -33.97
C PRO A 341 -23.03 1.72 -34.14
N ILE A 342 -22.72 2.99 -34.36
CA ILE A 342 -23.70 3.96 -34.83
C ILE A 342 -24.00 3.50 -36.25
N LEU A 343 -25.11 2.76 -36.36
CA LEU A 343 -25.86 2.39 -37.54
C LEU A 343 -25.15 2.65 -38.88
N ARG A 344 -24.71 1.56 -39.54
CA ARG A 344 -24.76 1.47 -40.99
C ARG A 344 -26.22 1.62 -41.41
N ALA A 345 -26.67 2.86 -41.60
CA ALA A 345 -27.91 3.20 -42.28
C ALA A 345 -27.57 4.26 -43.33
N LYS A 346 -26.81 3.84 -44.34
CA LYS A 346 -26.70 4.56 -45.62
C LYS A 346 -26.22 3.58 -46.69
N GLU A 347 -27.03 2.55 -46.93
CA GLU A 347 -27.18 1.97 -48.26
C GLU A 347 -28.61 2.28 -48.70
N ASN A 348 -28.73 2.76 -49.95
CA ASN A 348 -29.95 3.00 -50.72
C ASN A 348 -30.67 4.34 -50.43
N GLY A 349 -30.14 5.39 -51.07
CA GLY A 349 -30.89 6.59 -51.46
C GLY A 349 -30.55 6.89 -52.91
#